data_AF-A0A5W7S0U0-F1
#
_entry.id   AF-A0A5W7S0U0-F1
#
_cell.length_a   1.000
_cell.length_b   1.000
_cell.length_c   1.000
_cell.angle_alpha   90.00
_cell.angle_beta   90.00
_cell.angle_gamma   90.00
#
_symmetry.space_group_name_H-M   'P 1'
#
loop_
_entity.id
_entity.type
_entity.pdbx_description
1 polymer ?
#
loop_
_entity_poly.entity_id
_entity_poly.type
_entity_poly.pdbx_seq_one_letter_code
_entity_poly.pdbx_strand_id
1 'polypeptide(L)'
;MVDSNKIIHEYRLLNESERIEFLRRFDIALDVNLAEFLLKEVEDKSCDDILRIEAVKVLGLYKGNYDDAFIKNAIFELVRSDEDDYISQNAIDSLSLMNIGDKEIRFAQEVLKGSYFCHVKYSAFYLLKKHKDIPLAKKILHDLLDDKEFGMSAKRILDQ
;
A
#
# COMPACT_ATOMS: atom_id res chain seq x y z
N MET A 1 -14.46 -22.81 3.09
CA MET A 1 -13.72 -21.82 3.90
C MET A 1 -12.26 -22.21 3.80
N VAL A 2 -11.39 -21.30 3.39
CA VAL A 2 -9.96 -21.59 3.23
C VAL A 2 -9.33 -21.78 4.61
N ASP A 3 -8.46 -22.76 4.75
CA ASP A 3 -7.74 -23.01 6.00
C ASP A 3 -6.43 -22.22 6.02
N SER A 4 -6.49 -21.05 6.66
CA SER A 4 -5.36 -20.12 6.80
C SER A 4 -4.17 -20.75 7.50
N ASN A 5 -4.40 -21.62 8.49
CA ASN A 5 -3.29 -22.27 9.20
C ASN A 5 -2.55 -23.23 8.28
N LYS A 6 -3.28 -23.94 7.42
CA LYS A 6 -2.69 -24.81 6.41
C LYS A 6 -1.84 -24.01 5.41
N ILE A 7 -2.37 -22.91 4.88
CA ILE A 7 -1.62 -22.04 3.95
C ILE A 7 -0.34 -21.50 4.59
N ILE A 8 -0.42 -20.97 5.81
CA ILE A 8 0.73 -20.43 6.54
C ILE A 8 1.77 -21.53 6.78
N HIS A 9 1.32 -22.73 7.16
CA HIS A 9 2.22 -23.86 7.36
C HIS A 9 2.94 -24.24 6.06
N GLU A 10 2.22 -24.38 4.95
CA GLU A 10 2.80 -24.70 3.64
C GLU A 10 3.78 -23.62 3.18
N TYR A 11 3.41 -22.34 3.30
CA TYR A 11 4.28 -21.21 2.96
C TYR A 11 5.61 -21.22 3.74
N ARG A 12 5.58 -21.54 5.03
CA ARG A 12 6.79 -21.59 5.86
C ARG A 12 7.78 -22.69 5.47
N LEU A 13 7.29 -23.76 4.84
CA LEU A 13 8.14 -24.85 4.35
C LEU A 13 8.87 -24.51 3.05
N LEU A 14 8.41 -23.47 2.34
CA LEU A 14 9.03 -22.99 1.11
C LEU A 14 10.34 -22.26 1.39
N ASN A 15 11.27 -22.37 0.45
CA ASN A 15 12.43 -21.48 0.42
C ASN A 15 12.03 -20.07 -0.06
N GLU A 16 12.93 -19.09 0.05
CA GLU A 16 12.63 -17.68 -0.25
C GLU A 16 12.12 -17.45 -1.68
N SER A 17 12.76 -18.04 -2.70
CA SER A 17 12.32 -17.91 -4.09
C SER A 17 10.93 -18.51 -4.32
N GLU A 18 10.64 -19.64 -3.68
CA GLU A 18 9.33 -20.28 -3.74
C GLU A 18 8.25 -19.45 -3.02
N ARG A 19 8.59 -18.77 -1.91
CA ARG A 19 7.68 -17.85 -1.21
C ARG A 19 7.30 -16.65 -2.08
N ILE A 20 8.27 -16.07 -2.77
CA ILE A 20 8.03 -14.96 -3.71
C ILE A 20 7.07 -15.43 -4.83
N GLU A 21 7.33 -16.60 -5.43
CA GLU A 21 6.46 -17.16 -6.46
C GLU A 21 5.06 -17.52 -5.93
N PHE A 22 4.97 -17.99 -4.68
CA PHE A 22 3.70 -18.23 -4.02
C PHE A 22 2.89 -16.92 -3.91
N LEU A 23 3.49 -15.83 -3.44
CA LEU A 23 2.81 -14.53 -3.30
C LEU A 23 2.39 -13.94 -4.65
N ARG A 24 3.21 -14.08 -5.69
CA ARG A 24 2.89 -13.62 -7.06
C ARG A 24 1.69 -14.34 -7.68
N ARG A 25 1.44 -15.58 -7.25
CA ARG A 25 0.33 -16.41 -7.73
C ARG A 25 -0.84 -16.45 -6.77
N PHE A 26 -0.79 -15.66 -5.70
CA PHE A 26 -1.86 -15.61 -4.72
C PHE A 26 -3.17 -15.20 -5.38
N ASP A 27 -4.24 -15.94 -5.14
CA ASP A 27 -5.55 -15.75 -5.80
C ASP A 27 -6.73 -15.98 -4.85
N ILE A 28 -6.46 -15.99 -3.55
CA ILE A 28 -7.44 -16.31 -2.50
C ILE A 28 -7.79 -15.06 -1.69
N ALA A 29 -9.04 -14.89 -1.29
CA ALA A 29 -9.41 -13.82 -0.36
C ALA A 29 -8.79 -14.05 1.03
N LEU A 30 -8.13 -13.02 1.58
CA LEU A 30 -7.52 -13.04 2.90
C LEU A 30 -8.59 -13.08 4.00
N ASP A 31 -8.37 -13.90 5.02
CA ASP A 31 -8.97 -13.67 6.33
C ASP A 31 -8.01 -12.88 7.22
N VAL A 32 -8.45 -12.55 8.43
CA VAL A 32 -7.63 -11.79 9.39
C VAL A 32 -6.32 -12.51 9.74
N ASN A 33 -6.32 -13.85 9.82
CA ASN A 33 -5.14 -14.61 10.20
C ASN A 33 -4.07 -14.58 9.11
N LEU A 34 -4.45 -14.74 7.83
CA LEU A 34 -3.54 -14.61 6.70
C LEU A 34 -3.04 -13.18 6.56
N ALA A 35 -3.92 -12.20 6.76
CA ALA A 35 -3.55 -10.80 6.69
C ALA A 35 -2.53 -10.41 7.77
N GLU A 36 -2.73 -10.84 9.02
CA GLU A 36 -1.76 -10.64 10.11
C GLU A 36 -0.44 -11.36 9.85
N PHE A 37 -0.49 -12.57 9.28
CA PHE A 37 0.72 -13.30 8.91
C PHE A 37 1.52 -12.57 7.84
N LEU A 38 0.88 -12.18 6.73
CA LEU A 38 1.55 -11.46 5.65
C LEU A 38 2.06 -10.09 6.09
N LEU A 39 1.34 -9.41 6.99
CA LEU A 39 1.82 -8.15 7.54
C LEU A 39 3.14 -8.32 8.32
N LYS A 40 3.30 -9.43 9.06
CA LYS A 40 4.59 -9.73 9.72
C LYS A 40 5.71 -9.97 8.72
N GLU A 41 5.42 -10.60 7.58
CA GLU A 41 6.40 -10.76 6.51
C GLU A 41 6.82 -9.39 5.93
N VAL A 42 5.88 -8.44 5.78
CA VAL A 42 6.19 -7.06 5.34
C VAL A 42 7.09 -6.32 6.35
N GLU A 43 6.83 -6.49 7.64
CA GLU A 43 7.54 -5.81 8.73
C GLU A 43 8.91 -6.43 9.04
N ASP A 44 9.17 -7.68 8.63
CA ASP A 44 10.43 -8.37 8.89
C ASP A 44 11.55 -7.89 7.96
N LYS A 45 12.36 -6.94 8.45
CA LYS A 45 13.53 -6.39 7.75
C LYS A 45 14.66 -7.41 7.50
N SER A 46 14.56 -8.64 8.02
CA SER A 46 15.50 -9.72 7.68
C SER A 46 15.12 -10.48 6.42
N CYS A 47 13.89 -10.31 5.93
CA CYS A 47 13.43 -10.88 4.67
C CYS A 47 13.88 -10.07 3.46
N ASP A 48 14.00 -10.74 2.31
CA ASP A 48 14.26 -10.10 1.02
C ASP A 48 13.18 -9.06 0.67
N ASP A 49 13.62 -7.90 0.15
CA ASP A 49 12.72 -6.78 -0.15
C ASP A 49 11.67 -7.13 -1.21
N ILE A 50 11.99 -8.02 -2.16
CA ILE A 50 11.01 -8.49 -3.16
C ILE A 50 9.92 -9.30 -2.45
N LEU A 51 10.27 -10.16 -1.50
CA LEU A 51 9.29 -10.91 -0.71
C LEU A 51 8.36 -9.95 0.06
N ARG A 52 8.95 -8.96 0.74
CA ARG A 52 8.20 -7.93 1.49
C ARG A 52 7.26 -7.13 0.56
N ILE A 53 7.74 -6.78 -0.63
CA ILE A 53 6.96 -6.08 -1.67
C ILE A 53 5.80 -6.94 -2.18
N GLU A 54 6.02 -8.22 -2.48
CA GLU A 54 4.94 -9.10 -2.93
C GLU A 54 3.92 -9.34 -1.81
N ALA A 55 4.35 -9.43 -0.55
CA ALA A 55 3.45 -9.57 0.59
C ALA A 55 2.54 -8.34 0.75
N VAL A 56 3.07 -7.11 0.63
CA VAL A 56 2.24 -5.90 0.76
C VAL A 56 1.25 -5.75 -0.40
N LYS A 57 1.63 -6.16 -1.62
CA LYS A 57 0.71 -6.20 -2.78
C LYS A 57 -0.45 -7.15 -2.52
N VAL A 58 -0.19 -8.32 -1.97
CA VAL A 58 -1.24 -9.29 -1.62
C VAL A 58 -2.23 -8.69 -0.62
N LEU A 59 -1.73 -7.99 0.42
CA LEU A 59 -2.58 -7.29 1.40
C LEU A 59 -3.50 -6.25 0.75
N GLY A 60 -3.01 -5.51 -0.26
CA GLY A 60 -3.80 -4.51 -0.98
C GLY A 60 -4.83 -5.10 -1.96
N LEU A 61 -4.50 -6.22 -2.60
CA LEU A 61 -5.31 -6.81 -3.69
C LEU A 61 -6.39 -7.77 -3.21
N TYR A 62 -6.12 -8.54 -2.16
CA TYR A 62 -6.92 -9.73 -1.82
C TYR A 62 -7.66 -9.61 -0.49
N LYS A 63 -8.02 -8.38 -0.10
CA LYS A 63 -8.82 -8.15 1.11
C LYS A 63 -10.10 -8.99 1.11
N GLY A 64 -10.30 -9.79 2.16
CA GLY A 64 -11.57 -10.45 2.44
C GLY A 64 -12.43 -9.70 3.47
N ASN A 65 -13.23 -10.45 4.23
CA ASN A 65 -14.19 -9.85 5.16
C ASN A 65 -13.61 -9.67 6.56
N TYR A 66 -12.80 -8.62 6.73
CA TYR A 66 -12.25 -8.19 8.03
C TYR A 66 -11.97 -6.68 8.03
N ASP A 67 -11.77 -6.12 9.23
CA ASP A 67 -11.33 -4.73 9.40
C ASP A 67 -9.83 -4.61 9.08
N ASP A 68 -9.50 -3.83 8.06
CA ASP A 68 -8.15 -3.63 7.54
C ASP A 68 -7.43 -2.42 8.15
N ALA A 69 -7.98 -1.80 9.19
CA ALA A 69 -7.38 -0.65 9.85
C ALA A 69 -5.95 -0.93 10.37
N PHE A 70 -5.67 -2.14 10.84
CA PHE A 70 -4.34 -2.51 11.33
C PHE A 70 -3.29 -2.53 10.21
N ILE A 71 -3.66 -3.02 9.01
CA ILE A 71 -2.79 -3.03 7.82
C ILE A 71 -2.49 -1.58 7.40
N LYS A 72 -3.52 -0.75 7.31
CA LYS A 72 -3.36 0.66 6.90
C LYS A 72 -2.46 1.43 7.86
N ASN A 73 -2.64 1.22 9.16
CA ASN A 73 -1.78 1.85 10.17
C ASN A 73 -0.34 1.37 10.03
N ALA A 74 -0.11 0.08 9.85
CA ALA A 74 1.23 -0.44 9.64
C ALA A 74 1.89 0.12 8.37
N ILE A 75 1.14 0.28 7.27
CA ILE A 75 1.63 0.96 6.05
C ILE A 75 2.04 2.42 6.36
N PHE A 76 1.27 3.15 7.17
CA PHE A 76 1.65 4.52 7.54
C PHE A 76 2.95 4.55 8.32
N GLU A 77 3.10 3.68 9.31
CA GLU A 77 4.31 3.62 10.13
C GLU A 77 5.53 3.16 9.32
N LEU A 78 5.34 2.19 8.41
CA LEU A 78 6.36 1.71 7.49
C LEU A 78 6.92 2.87 6.64
N VAL A 79 6.04 3.63 5.98
CA VAL A 79 6.43 4.76 5.11
C VAL A 79 6.98 5.95 5.91
N ARG A 80 6.54 6.15 7.16
CA ARG A 80 7.09 7.20 8.04
C ARG A 80 8.46 6.87 8.59
N SER A 81 8.85 5.60 8.56
CA SER A 81 10.18 5.16 8.98
C SER A 81 11.22 5.40 7.89
N ASP A 82 12.50 5.19 8.23
CA ASP A 82 13.61 5.18 7.26
C ASP A 82 13.61 3.85 6.47
N GLU A 83 12.49 3.53 5.83
CA GLU A 83 12.30 2.33 5.02
C GLU A 83 12.78 2.56 3.59
N ASP A 84 13.18 1.49 2.92
CA ASP A 84 13.50 1.55 1.49
C ASP A 84 12.36 2.17 0.67
N ASP A 85 12.73 3.03 -0.28
CA ASP A 85 11.74 3.80 -1.02
C ASP A 85 10.90 2.93 -1.97
N TYR A 86 11.43 1.81 -2.49
CA TYR A 86 10.64 0.89 -3.31
C TYR A 86 9.60 0.17 -2.45
N ILE A 87 9.94 -0.20 -1.22
CA ILE A 87 8.98 -0.76 -0.27
C ILE A 87 7.91 0.28 0.07
N SER A 88 8.33 1.50 0.39
CA SER A 88 7.41 2.61 0.69
C SER A 88 6.47 2.91 -0.47
N GLN A 89 7.00 2.96 -1.69
CA GLN A 89 6.22 3.14 -2.91
C GLN A 89 5.18 2.02 -3.07
N ASN A 90 5.60 0.75 -3.00
CA ASN A 90 4.70 -0.39 -3.16
C ASN A 90 3.67 -0.49 -2.02
N ALA A 91 4.01 -0.04 -0.81
CA ALA A 91 3.07 0.03 0.30
C ALA A 91 1.98 1.07 0.05
N ILE A 92 2.32 2.27 -0.47
CA ILE A 92 1.34 3.28 -0.86
C ILE A 92 0.50 2.81 -2.06
N ASP A 93 1.11 2.18 -3.06
CA ASP A 93 0.41 1.64 -4.22
C ASP A 93 -0.60 0.57 -3.80
N SER A 94 -0.21 -0.30 -2.86
CA SER A 94 -1.07 -1.32 -2.26
C SER A 94 -2.20 -0.71 -1.44
N LEU A 95 -1.89 0.31 -0.63
CA LEU A 95 -2.89 1.09 0.09
C LEU A 95 -3.92 1.66 -0.90
N SER A 96 -3.51 2.18 -2.05
CA SER A 96 -4.43 2.74 -3.05
C SER A 96 -5.48 1.76 -3.57
N LEU A 97 -5.29 0.45 -3.39
CA LEU A 97 -6.22 -0.62 -3.82
C LEU A 97 -7.24 -0.97 -2.73
N MET A 98 -7.03 -0.52 -1.50
CA MET A 98 -7.90 -0.80 -0.36
C MET A 98 -9.09 0.18 -0.31
N ASN A 99 -9.98 0.00 0.68
CA ASN A 99 -11.04 0.97 0.94
C ASN A 99 -10.46 2.20 1.66
N ILE A 100 -10.57 3.39 1.07
CA ILE A 100 -9.89 4.62 1.51
C ILE A 100 -10.89 5.63 2.07
N GLY A 101 -10.50 6.29 3.16
CA GLY A 101 -11.20 7.44 3.73
C GLY A 101 -10.27 8.63 3.98
N ASP A 102 -10.78 9.61 4.70
CA ASP A 102 -10.07 10.86 4.98
C ASP A 102 -8.71 10.65 5.65
N LYS A 103 -8.54 9.59 6.45
CA LYS A 103 -7.29 9.29 7.15
C LYS A 103 -6.17 8.98 6.15
N GLU A 104 -6.43 8.08 5.21
CA GLU A 104 -5.50 7.68 4.16
C GLU A 104 -5.23 8.83 3.18
N ILE A 105 -6.24 9.66 2.89
CA ILE A 105 -6.08 10.86 2.08
C ILE A 105 -5.15 11.89 2.76
N ARG A 106 -5.28 12.08 4.08
CA ARG A 106 -4.36 12.96 4.84
C ARG A 106 -2.94 12.41 4.87
N PHE A 107 -2.80 11.10 4.98
CA PHE A 107 -1.50 10.45 4.89
C PHE A 107 -0.85 10.69 3.51
N ALA A 108 -1.59 10.55 2.41
CA ALA A 108 -1.05 10.89 1.09
C ALA A 108 -0.64 12.38 0.98
N GLN A 109 -1.41 13.29 1.59
CA GLN A 109 -1.03 14.71 1.67
C GLN A 109 0.28 14.95 2.45
N GLU A 110 0.46 14.23 3.57
CA GLU A 110 1.68 14.26 4.38
C GLU A 110 2.89 13.84 3.55
N VAL A 111 2.79 12.72 2.83
CA VAL A 111 3.86 12.21 1.96
C VAL A 111 4.23 13.21 0.86
N LEU A 112 3.24 13.84 0.20
CA LEU A 112 3.51 14.84 -0.84
C LEU A 112 4.28 16.05 -0.33
N LYS A 113 3.93 16.52 0.88
CA LYS A 113 4.55 17.68 1.53
C LYS A 113 5.87 17.35 2.22
N GLY A 114 6.09 16.08 2.55
CA GLY A 114 7.29 15.60 3.23
C GLY A 114 8.54 15.57 2.34
N SER A 115 9.65 15.16 2.96
CA SER A 115 10.95 14.99 2.29
C SER A 115 11.13 13.55 1.79
N TYR A 116 10.23 13.10 0.92
CA TYR A 116 10.28 11.78 0.29
C TYR A 116 10.85 11.85 -1.12
N PHE A 117 11.42 10.75 -1.60
CA PHE A 117 11.84 10.64 -2.99
C PHE A 117 10.66 10.74 -3.95
N CYS A 118 10.95 11.17 -5.18
CA CYS A 118 9.92 11.52 -6.16
C CYS A 118 8.94 10.36 -6.42
N HIS A 119 9.42 9.12 -6.51
CA HIS A 119 8.58 7.96 -6.81
C HIS A 119 7.59 7.63 -5.67
N VAL A 120 8.00 7.77 -4.40
CA VAL A 120 7.10 7.67 -3.23
C VAL A 120 6.04 8.77 -3.28
N LYS A 121 6.44 10.01 -3.62
CA LYS A 121 5.49 11.12 -3.82
C LYS A 121 4.54 10.87 -4.97
N TYR A 122 5.00 10.29 -6.09
CA TYR A 122 4.15 9.93 -7.22
C TYR A 122 3.10 8.89 -6.83
N SER A 123 3.44 7.89 -6.00
CA SER A 123 2.46 6.94 -5.48
C SER A 123 1.43 7.61 -4.57
N ALA A 124 1.83 8.54 -3.70
CA ALA A 124 0.90 9.32 -2.89
C ALA A 124 -0.04 10.19 -3.77
N PHE A 125 0.50 10.82 -4.81
CA PHE A 125 -0.30 11.55 -5.78
C PHE A 125 -1.28 10.63 -6.53
N TYR A 126 -0.83 9.44 -6.93
CA TYR A 126 -1.66 8.46 -7.61
C TYR A 126 -2.82 7.97 -6.72
N LEU A 127 -2.57 7.79 -5.41
CA LEU A 127 -3.62 7.50 -4.44
C LEU A 127 -4.69 8.61 -4.46
N LEU A 128 -4.30 9.89 -4.38
CA LEU A 128 -5.25 11.00 -4.46
C LEU A 128 -6.04 11.01 -5.77
N LYS A 129 -5.36 10.79 -6.91
CA LYS A 129 -5.97 10.72 -8.23
C LYS A 129 -7.04 9.63 -8.29
N LYS A 130 -6.71 8.43 -7.83
CA LYS A 130 -7.57 7.25 -7.89
C LYS A 130 -8.82 7.42 -7.02
N HIS A 131 -8.69 8.14 -5.91
CA HIS A 131 -9.76 8.40 -4.95
C HIS A 131 -10.27 9.84 -5.01
N LYS A 132 -10.21 10.48 -6.20
CA LYS A 132 -10.57 11.90 -6.41
C LYS A 132 -12.03 12.23 -6.07
N ASP A 133 -12.90 11.23 -5.99
CA ASP A 133 -14.31 11.40 -5.62
C ASP A 133 -14.49 11.68 -4.12
N ILE A 134 -13.48 11.38 -3.29
CA ILE A 134 -13.46 11.79 -1.89
C ILE A 134 -13.27 13.32 -1.84
N PRO A 135 -14.16 14.09 -1.20
CA PRO A 135 -14.09 15.55 -1.20
C PRO A 135 -12.74 16.11 -0.74
N LEU A 136 -12.13 15.47 0.26
CA LEU A 136 -10.80 15.86 0.75
C LEU A 136 -9.71 15.61 -0.30
N ALA A 137 -9.76 14.50 -1.03
CA ALA A 137 -8.80 14.20 -2.09
C ALA A 137 -8.90 15.23 -3.22
N LYS A 138 -10.13 15.55 -3.64
CA LYS A 138 -10.38 16.60 -4.64
C LYS A 138 -9.86 17.96 -4.19
N LYS A 139 -10.07 18.32 -2.93
CA LYS A 139 -9.56 19.56 -2.36
C LYS A 139 -8.03 19.61 -2.41
N ILE A 140 -7.35 18.53 -2.00
CA ILE A 140 -5.88 18.48 -2.05
C ILE A 140 -5.38 18.56 -3.50
N LEU A 141 -6.04 17.90 -4.45
CA LEU A 141 -5.70 18.04 -5.87
C LEU A 141 -5.84 19.49 -6.35
N HIS A 142 -6.84 20.24 -5.89
CA HIS A 142 -6.94 21.67 -6.16
C HIS A 142 -5.80 22.48 -5.53
N ASP A 143 -5.42 22.18 -4.29
CA ASP A 143 -4.30 22.83 -3.60
C ASP A 143 -2.96 22.60 -4.32
N LEU A 144 -2.84 21.52 -5.11
CA LEU A 144 -1.66 21.21 -5.90
C LEU A 144 -1.58 21.96 -7.24
N LEU A 145 -2.59 22.73 -7.66
CA LEU A 145 -2.60 23.36 -8.99
C LEU A 145 -1.40 24.28 -9.25
N ASP A 146 -0.90 24.94 -8.19
CA ASP A 146 0.28 25.80 -8.24
C ASP A 146 1.58 25.08 -7.85
N ASP A 147 1.52 23.78 -7.55
CA ASP A 147 2.68 22.97 -7.21
C ASP A 147 3.59 22.77 -8.43
N LYS A 148 4.90 22.93 -8.23
CA LYS A 148 5.89 22.87 -9.31
C LYS A 148 6.04 21.47 -9.91
N GLU A 149 5.83 20.43 -9.11
CA GLU A 149 6.01 19.03 -9.51
C GLU A 149 4.68 18.43 -9.98
N PHE A 150 3.60 18.66 -9.23
CA PHE A 150 2.32 17.99 -9.44
C PHE A 150 1.23 18.85 -10.10
N GLY A 151 1.41 20.17 -10.24
CA GLY A 151 0.33 21.06 -10.67
C GLY A 151 -0.23 20.80 -12.07
N MET A 152 0.64 20.52 -13.04
CA MET A 152 0.18 20.12 -14.39
C MET A 152 -0.61 18.82 -14.37
N SER A 153 -0.18 17.85 -13.56
CA SER A 153 -0.85 16.56 -13.42
C SER A 153 -2.20 16.72 -12.70
N ALA A 154 -2.24 17.53 -11.64
CA ALA A 154 -3.46 17.83 -10.88
C ALA A 154 -4.52 18.50 -11.76
N LYS A 155 -4.11 19.50 -12.56
CA LYS A 155 -4.99 20.19 -13.50
C LYS A 155 -5.66 19.21 -14.47
N ARG A 156 -4.87 18.33 -15.11
CA ARG A 156 -5.40 17.32 -16.04
C ARG A 156 -6.42 16.38 -15.40
N ILE A 157 -6.28 16.06 -14.12
CA ILE A 157 -7.18 15.16 -13.40
C ILE A 157 -8.50 15.85 -13.03
N LEU A 158 -8.43 17.14 -12.68
CA LEU A 158 -9.58 17.95 -12.28
C LEU A 158 -10.44 18.39 -13.47
N ASP A 159 -9.84 18.46 -14.66
CA ASP A 159 -10.54 18.75 -15.92
C ASP A 159 -11.30 17.53 -16.49
N GLN A 160 -11.17 16.34 -15.88
CA GLN A 160 -11.82 15.07 -16.26
C GLN A 160 -12.92 14.67 -15.27
#